data_AF-A0A4P8XH19-F1
#
_entry.id   AF-A0A4P8XH19-F1
#
_cell.length_a   1.000
_cell.length_b   1.000
_cell.length_c   1.000
_cell.angle_alpha   90.00
_cell.angle_beta   90.00
_cell.angle_gamma   90.00
#
_symmetry.space_group_name_H-M   'P 1'
#
loop_
_entity.id
_entity.type
_entity.pdbx_description
1 polymer ?
#
loop_
_entity_poly.entity_id
_entity_poly.type
_entity_poly.pdbx_seq_one_letter_code
_entity_poly.pdbx_strand_id
1 'polypeptide(L)'
;MLNTQAEWLGEEGKKRLNTLLNYAPILRCVWEWKEAFTTWYDCSPGFSVAKLGFERWCEQGHRIDHDAVRSTLKTMSNWKEEIMNYHKCR
;
A
#
# COMPACT_ATOMS: atom_id res chain seq x y z
N MET A 1 -7.33 15.87 -3.78
CA MET A 1 -6.72 14.51 -3.80
C MET A 1 -7.20 13.77 -2.57
N LEU A 2 -7.70 12.54 -2.72
CA LEU A 2 -8.39 11.79 -1.66
C LEU A 2 -7.43 11.11 -0.65
N ASN A 3 -6.11 11.26 -0.78
CA ASN A 3 -5.15 10.75 0.19
C ASN A 3 -3.81 11.50 0.06
N THR A 4 -3.52 12.41 0.98
CA THR A 4 -2.23 13.12 1.02
C THR A 4 -1.16 12.15 1.52
N GLN A 5 -0.14 11.82 0.70
CA GLN A 5 0.95 10.94 1.14
C GLN A 5 1.71 11.58 2.30
N ALA A 6 2.30 10.76 3.16
CA ALA A 6 2.95 11.26 4.38
C ALA A 6 4.13 12.22 4.11
N GLU A 7 4.76 12.14 2.95
CA GLU A 7 5.81 13.06 2.52
C GLU A 7 5.32 14.52 2.37
N TRP A 8 4.05 14.70 2.03
CA TRP A 8 3.42 16.02 1.85
C TRP A 8 2.82 16.59 3.14
N LEU A 9 2.87 15.84 4.26
CA LEU A 9 2.42 16.35 5.54
C LEU A 9 3.42 17.38 6.07
N GLY A 10 2.91 18.52 6.54
CA GLY A 10 3.69 19.44 7.37
C GLY A 10 4.10 18.79 8.70
N GLU A 11 5.03 19.42 9.42
CA GLU A 11 5.60 18.90 10.66
C GLU A 11 4.55 18.49 11.71
N GLU A 12 3.51 19.30 11.89
CA GLU A 12 2.42 18.99 12.82
C GLU A 12 1.61 17.75 12.38
N GLY A 13 1.41 17.57 11.07
CA GLY A 13 0.75 16.38 10.52
C GLY A 13 1.57 15.12 10.74
N LYS A 14 2.88 15.18 10.52
CA LYS A 14 3.81 14.08 10.77
C LYS A 14 3.84 13.69 12.25
N LYS A 15 3.82 14.66 13.17
CA LYS A 15 3.72 14.39 14.61
C LYS A 15 2.44 13.64 14.97
N ARG A 16 1.28 14.11 14.48
CA ARG A 16 -0.01 13.46 14.72
C ARG A 16 -0.05 12.04 14.17
N LEU A 17 0.44 11.84 12.94
CA LEU A 17 0.54 10.52 12.34
C LEU A 17 1.40 9.59 13.21
N ASN A 18 2.60 10.03 13.62
CA ASN A 18 3.46 9.22 14.48
C ASN A 18 2.80 8.85 15.81
N THR A 19 2.06 9.78 16.44
CA THR A 19 1.28 9.48 17.65
C THR A 19 0.24 8.39 17.37
N LEU A 20 -0.51 8.50 16.26
CA LEU A 20 -1.52 7.52 15.88
C LEU A 20 -0.92 6.12 15.65
N LEU A 21 0.19 6.05 14.93
CA LEU A 21 0.88 4.79 14.63
C LEU A 21 1.55 4.16 15.86
N ASN A 22 1.70 4.91 16.95
CA ASN A 22 2.25 4.41 18.21
C ASN A 22 1.19 3.81 19.15
N TYR A 23 -0.11 3.99 18.88
CA TYR A 23 -1.15 3.40 19.73
C TYR A 23 -1.19 1.86 19.67
N ALA A 24 -0.86 1.27 18.52
CA ALA A 24 -0.79 -0.18 18.38
C ALA A 24 0.19 -0.58 17.27
N PRO A 25 1.03 -1.62 17.45
CA PRO A 25 1.96 -2.09 16.42
C PRO A 25 1.28 -2.41 15.08
N ILE A 26 0.07 -2.99 15.15
CA ILE A 26 -0.71 -3.35 13.96
C ILE A 26 -1.06 -2.13 13.09
N LEU A 27 -1.31 -0.96 13.69
CA LEU A 27 -1.63 0.26 12.94
C LEU A 27 -0.44 0.70 12.09
N ARG A 28 0.76 0.64 12.65
CA ARG A 28 2.00 0.93 11.92
C ARG A 28 2.22 -0.06 10.79
N CYS A 29 2.11 -1.36 11.06
CA CYS A 29 2.27 -2.39 10.03
C CYS A 29 1.28 -2.22 8.87
N VAL A 30 0.00 -1.99 9.16
CA VAL A 30 -1.04 -1.79 8.14
C VAL A 30 -0.79 -0.49 7.37
N TRP A 31 -0.40 0.58 8.05
CA TRP A 31 -0.12 1.86 7.42
C TRP A 31 1.10 1.77 6.47
N GLU A 32 2.21 1.20 6.92
CA GLU A 32 3.42 1.00 6.10
C GLU A 32 3.12 0.12 4.87
N TRP A 33 2.35 -0.94 5.06
CA TRP A 33 1.90 -1.81 3.96
C TRP A 33 1.02 -1.07 2.94
N LYS A 34 0.12 -0.21 3.39
CA LYS A 34 -0.70 0.63 2.51
C LYS A 34 0.16 1.66 1.76
N GLU A 35 1.10 2.33 2.43
CA GLU A 35 1.98 3.30 1.77
C GLU A 35 2.86 2.62 0.72
N ALA A 36 3.38 1.43 1.01
CA ALA A 36 4.14 0.63 0.05
C ALA A 36 3.35 0.34 -1.23
N PHE A 37 2.03 0.09 -1.13
CA PHE A 37 1.16 -0.05 -2.31
C PHE A 37 1.15 1.24 -3.15
N THR A 38 0.97 2.37 -2.49
CA THR A 38 0.84 3.68 -3.15
C THR A 38 2.13 3.98 -3.93
N THR A 39 3.28 3.87 -3.26
CA THR A 39 4.59 4.05 -3.90
C THR A 39 4.81 3.07 -5.05
N TRP A 40 4.47 1.79 -4.87
CA TRP A 40 4.60 0.79 -5.92
C TRP A 40 3.72 1.11 -7.14
N TYR A 41 2.46 1.49 -6.92
CA TYR A 41 1.50 1.81 -7.98
C TYR A 41 1.94 3.06 -8.77
N ASP A 42 2.45 4.07 -8.07
CA ASP A 42 2.86 5.33 -8.69
C ASP A 42 4.25 5.27 -9.34
N CYS A 43 5.18 4.46 -8.84
CA CYS A 43 6.60 4.52 -9.25
C CYS A 43 7.14 3.27 -9.96
N SER A 44 6.34 2.22 -10.16
CA SER A 44 6.83 1.01 -10.86
C SER A 44 7.32 1.32 -12.29
N PRO A 45 8.59 1.02 -12.64
CA PRO A 45 9.22 1.48 -13.88
C PRO A 45 8.83 0.68 -15.13
N GLY A 46 8.04 -0.39 -14.97
CA GLY A 46 7.57 -1.20 -16.09
C GLY A 46 6.85 -2.46 -15.64
N PHE A 47 6.18 -3.12 -16.59
CA PHE A 47 5.26 -4.23 -16.33
C PHE A 47 5.86 -5.37 -15.48
N SER A 48 7.05 -5.86 -15.82
CA SER A 48 7.67 -6.98 -15.11
C SER A 48 7.99 -6.64 -13.64
N VAL A 49 8.43 -5.41 -13.38
CA VAL A 49 8.71 -4.92 -12.03
C VAL A 49 7.41 -4.68 -11.26
N ALA A 50 6.39 -4.13 -11.94
CA ALA A 50 5.05 -3.95 -11.37
C ALA A 50 4.47 -5.31 -10.91
N LYS A 51 4.49 -6.33 -11.77
CA LYS A 51 3.99 -7.67 -11.45
C LYS A 51 4.65 -8.27 -10.22
N LEU A 52 5.99 -8.25 -10.18
CA LEU A 52 6.74 -8.76 -9.03
C LEU A 52 6.47 -7.97 -7.76
N GLY A 53 6.37 -6.64 -7.87
CA GLY A 53 6.06 -5.77 -6.73
C GLY A 53 4.66 -6.03 -6.16
N PHE A 54 3.66 -6.25 -7.02
CA PHE A 54 2.31 -6.61 -6.59
C PHE A 54 2.30 -7.94 -5.83
N GLU A 55 2.98 -8.96 -6.34
CA GLU A 55 3.06 -10.28 -5.71
C GLU A 55 3.73 -10.19 -4.33
N ARG A 56 4.84 -9.45 -4.22
CA ARG A 56 5.51 -9.18 -2.93
C ARG A 56 4.63 -8.40 -1.96
N TRP A 57 3.90 -7.41 -2.46
CA TRP A 57 2.98 -6.62 -1.64
C TRP A 57 1.83 -7.47 -1.09
N CYS A 58 1.28 -8.39 -1.90
CA CYS A 58 0.29 -9.37 -1.46
C CYS A 58 0.85 -10.29 -0.37
N GLU A 59 2.06 -10.83 -0.56
CA GLU A 59 2.73 -11.68 0.44
C GLU A 59 2.95 -10.95 1.77
N GLN A 60 3.38 -9.68 1.72
CA GLN A 60 3.53 -8.86 2.93
C GLN A 60 2.18 -8.70 3.65
N GLY A 61 1.11 -8.41 2.91
CA GLY A 61 -0.23 -8.27 3.47
C GLY A 61 -0.72 -9.55 4.14
N HIS A 62 -0.49 -10.72 3.54
CA HIS A 62 -0.87 -12.00 4.13
C HIS A 62 -0.20 -12.27 5.49
N ARG A 63 0.97 -11.67 5.77
CA ARG A 63 1.68 -11.81 7.05
C ARG A 63 1.14 -10.90 8.16
N ILE A 64 0.32 -9.89 7.85
CA ILE A 64 -0.20 -8.90 8.81
C ILE A 64 -1.38 -9.46 9.64
N ASP A 65 -1.92 -10.61 9.26
CA ASP A 65 -3.04 -11.33 9.92
C ASP A 65 -4.14 -10.42 10.50
N HIS A 66 -4.75 -9.63 9.62
CA HIS A 66 -5.81 -8.70 9.98
C HIS A 66 -6.96 -8.76 8.97
N ASP A 67 -8.21 -8.78 9.45
CA ASP A 67 -9.39 -8.99 8.60
C ASP A 67 -9.54 -7.93 7.50
N ALA A 68 -9.30 -6.66 7.83
CA ALA A 68 -9.34 -5.59 6.83
C ALA A 68 -8.27 -5.77 5.74
N VAL A 69 -7.09 -6.28 6.10
CA VAL A 69 -6.01 -6.57 5.14
C VAL A 69 -6.42 -7.74 4.27
N ARG A 70 -6.96 -8.81 4.85
CA ARG A 70 -7.45 -9.99 4.12
C ARG A 70 -8.56 -9.64 3.13
N SER A 71 -9.52 -8.81 3.56
CA SER A 71 -10.58 -8.29 2.68
C SER A 71 -10.01 -7.45 1.53
N THR A 72 -9.05 -6.58 1.84
CA THR A 72 -8.39 -5.74 0.83
C THR A 72 -7.64 -6.61 -0.18
N LEU A 73 -6.85 -7.57 0.27
CA LEU A 73 -6.11 -8.50 -0.61
C LEU A 73 -7.04 -9.28 -1.54
N LYS A 74 -8.21 -9.71 -1.05
CA LYS A 74 -9.23 -10.36 -1.88
C LYS A 74 -9.69 -9.44 -3.01
N THR A 75 -10.04 -8.20 -2.68
CA THR A 75 -10.43 -7.20 -3.69
C THR A 75 -9.30 -6.95 -4.67
N MET A 76 -8.09 -6.67 -4.21
CA MET A 76 -6.95 -6.37 -5.08
C MET A 76 -6.59 -7.55 -5.99
N SER A 77 -6.74 -8.79 -5.51
CA SER A 77 -6.54 -10.00 -6.33
C SER A 77 -7.55 -10.10 -7.46
N ASN A 78 -8.82 -9.73 -7.22
CA ASN A 78 -9.85 -9.71 -8.26
C ASN A 78 -9.55 -8.67 -9.35
N TRP A 79 -8.89 -7.57 -8.99
CA TRP A 79 -8.50 -6.49 -9.90
C TRP A 79 -7.08 -6.66 -10.47
N LYS A 80 -6.42 -7.80 -10.23
CA LYS A 80 -5.01 -7.99 -10.59
C LYS A 80 -4.79 -7.73 -12.08
N GLU A 81 -5.65 -8.25 -12.95
CA GLU A 81 -5.47 -8.10 -14.40
C GLU A 81 -5.57 -6.65 -14.86
N GLU A 82 -6.55 -5.90 -14.34
CA GLU A 82 -6.76 -4.50 -14.66
C GLU A 82 -5.61 -3.62 -14.16
N ILE A 83 -5.17 -3.85 -12.92
CA ILE A 83 -4.01 -3.17 -12.34
C ILE A 83 -2.77 -3.44 -13.18
N MET A 84 -2.56 -4.71 -13.58
CA MET A 84 -1.47 -5.11 -14.43
C MET A 84 -1.53 -4.48 -15.83
N ASN A 85 -2.72 -4.37 -16.42
CA ASN A 85 -2.91 -3.74 -17.73
C ASN A 85 -2.64 -2.24 -17.68
N TYR A 86 -2.99 -1.55 -16.58
CA TYR A 86 -2.59 -0.15 -16.37
C TYR A 86 -1.07 0.03 -16.50
N HIS A 87 -0.28 -0.83 -15.86
CA HIS A 87 1.19 -0.79 -15.94
C HIS A 87 1.78 -1.26 -17.27
N LYS A 88 1.02 -1.94 -18.14
CA LYS A 88 1.45 -2.24 -19.52
C LYS A 88 1.27 -1.05 -20.44
N CYS A 89 0.24 -0.25 -20.20
CA CYS A 89 -0.17 0.86 -21.05
C CYS A 89 0.44 2.21 -20.64
N ARG A 90 1.09 2.26 -19.47
CA ARG A 90 1.82 3.41 -18.96
C ARG A 90 3.23 3.46 -19.53
#